data_AF-A0A963LZD8-F1
#
_entry.id   AF-A0A963LZD8-F1
#
_cell.length_a   1.000
_cell.length_b   1.000
_cell.length_c   1.000
_cell.angle_alpha   90.00
_cell.angle_beta   90.00
_cell.angle_gamma   90.00
#
_symmetry.space_group_name_H-M   'P 1'
#
loop_
_entity.id
_entity.type
_entity.pdbx_description
1 polymer ?
#
loop_
_entity_poly.entity_id
_entity_poly.type
_entity_poly.pdbx_seq_one_letter_code
_entity_poly.pdbx_strand_id
1 'polypeptide(L)'
;LVQEHQRRGDLVVLTTATNRFLTTLTAEHLGIADVIATEPELVDGVFSGGTTGVLNMRSGKVTRLHDWLAQRGRRLAQFDSTAYSDSINDLPLLEAANHAVVVHADARLAAIAAARGWRTMNLSGTTPGATGTP
;
A
#
# COMPACT_ATOMS: atom_id res chain seq x y z
N LEU A 1 -1.31 -10.48 -8.33
CA LEU A 1 -1.67 -9.05 -8.21
C LEU A 1 -0.45 -8.16 -8.36
N VAL A 2 0.50 -8.17 -7.42
CA VAL A 2 1.73 -7.35 -7.50
C VAL A 2 2.51 -7.62 -8.78
N GLN A 3 2.79 -8.90 -9.06
CA GLN A 3 3.47 -9.33 -10.29
C GLN A 3 2.73 -8.92 -11.57
N GLU A 4 1.40 -8.79 -11.54
CA GLU A 4 0.64 -8.36 -12.71
C GLU A 4 0.93 -6.89 -13.04
N HIS A 5 0.91 -6.01 -12.04
CA HIS A 5 1.30 -4.61 -12.20
C HIS A 5 2.75 -4.49 -12.69
N GLN A 6 3.65 -5.28 -12.12
CA GLN A 6 5.06 -5.30 -12.53
C GLN A 6 5.24 -5.73 -13.99
N ARG A 7 4.55 -6.79 -14.44
CA ARG A 7 4.59 -7.24 -15.85
C ARG A 7 4.04 -6.19 -16.82
N ARG A 8 3.09 -5.37 -16.37
CA ARG A 8 2.54 -4.24 -17.15
C ARG A 8 3.47 -3.02 -17.20
N GLY A 9 4.57 -3.04 -16.45
CA GLY A 9 5.50 -1.91 -16.34
C GLY A 9 5.00 -0.79 -15.42
N ASP A 10 4.00 -1.09 -14.58
CA ASP A 10 3.49 -0.11 -13.62
C ASP A 10 4.53 0.18 -12.54
N LEU A 11 4.55 1.44 -12.06
CA LEU A 11 5.31 1.80 -10.86
C LEU A 11 4.58 1.28 -9.62
N VAL A 12 5.18 0.29 -8.94
CA VAL A 12 4.58 -0.38 -7.78
C VAL A 12 5.26 0.04 -6.49
N VAL A 13 4.47 0.50 -5.53
CA VAL A 13 4.94 0.93 -4.20
C VAL A 13 4.08 0.30 -3.10
N LEU A 14 4.72 -0.21 -2.06
CA LEU A 14 4.05 -0.65 -0.83
C LEU A 14 3.95 0.54 0.13
N THR A 15 2.73 0.95 0.48
CA THR A 15 2.47 2.05 1.43
C THR A 15 1.70 1.58 2.66
N THR A 16 2.35 1.60 3.83
CA THR A 16 1.79 1.05 5.08
C THR A 16 2.09 1.91 6.31
N ALA A 17 1.22 1.84 7.31
CA ALA A 17 1.43 2.49 8.60
C ALA A 17 2.47 1.76 9.47
N THR A 18 2.69 0.46 9.22
CA THR A 18 3.74 -0.32 9.87
C THR A 18 5.09 0.35 9.67
N ASN A 19 5.97 0.23 10.68
CA ASN A 19 7.30 0.83 10.61
C ASN A 19 8.15 0.21 9.48
N ARG A 20 9.13 0.97 8.98
CA ARG A 20 10.01 0.55 7.88
C ARG A 20 10.76 -0.74 8.18
N PHE A 21 11.26 -0.90 9.41
CA PHE A 21 12.08 -2.06 9.80
C PHE A 21 11.37 -3.39 9.51
N LEU A 22 10.10 -3.52 9.89
CA LEU A 22 9.31 -4.72 9.60
C LEU A 22 8.84 -4.76 8.15
N THR A 23 8.45 -3.61 7.61
CA THR A 23 7.83 -3.53 6.27
C THR A 23 8.79 -3.93 5.16
N THR A 24 10.08 -3.58 5.26
CA THR A 24 11.08 -3.93 4.24
C THR A 24 11.16 -5.44 4.02
N LEU A 25 11.08 -6.25 5.08
CA LEU A 25 11.07 -7.72 4.97
C LEU A 25 9.85 -8.23 4.18
N THR A 26 8.68 -7.63 4.41
CA THR A 26 7.46 -7.96 3.66
C THR A 26 7.58 -7.54 2.19
N ALA A 27 8.13 -6.35 1.93
CA ALA A 27 8.31 -5.84 0.58
C ALA A 27 9.28 -6.70 -0.24
N GLU A 28 10.41 -7.10 0.36
CA GLU A 28 11.38 -8.02 -0.22
C GLU A 28 10.75 -9.36 -0.58
N HIS A 29 9.96 -9.94 0.34
CA HIS A 29 9.26 -11.20 0.09
C HIS A 29 8.26 -11.11 -1.07
N LEU A 30 7.60 -9.95 -1.24
CA LEU A 30 6.65 -9.69 -2.32
C LEU A 30 7.31 -9.19 -3.61
N GLY A 31 8.64 -8.97 -3.61
CA GLY A 31 9.38 -8.40 -4.73
C GLY A 31 9.04 -6.94 -5.04
N ILE A 32 8.60 -6.16 -4.05
CA ILE A 32 8.27 -4.73 -4.20
C ILE A 32 9.49 -3.91 -3.81
N ALA A 33 10.07 -3.18 -4.78
CA ALA A 33 11.29 -2.40 -4.56
C ALA A 33 11.04 -1.10 -3.75
N ASP A 34 9.91 -0.43 -3.99
CA ASP A 34 9.62 0.86 -3.37
C ASP A 34 8.70 0.71 -2.15
N VAL A 35 9.13 1.29 -1.02
CA VAL A 35 8.39 1.23 0.27
C VAL A 35 8.24 2.61 0.88
N ILE A 36 6.99 2.98 1.16
CA ILE A 36 6.62 4.14 1.98
C ILE A 36 6.05 3.58 3.29
N ALA A 37 6.83 3.68 4.36
CA ALA A 37 6.46 3.19 5.68
C ALA A 37 6.60 4.31 6.72
N THR A 38 6.12 4.07 7.94
CA THR A 38 6.43 4.94 9.08
C THR A 38 7.91 4.78 9.44
N GLU A 39 8.64 5.88 9.66
CA GLU A 39 10.05 5.82 10.03
C GLU A 39 10.19 5.70 11.55
N PRO A 40 10.73 4.59 12.09
CA PRO A 40 11.04 4.51 13.51
C PRO A 40 12.20 5.45 13.86
N GLU A 41 12.17 6.04 15.05
CA GLU A 41 13.31 6.82 15.54
C GLU A 41 14.38 5.91 16.12
N LEU A 42 15.64 6.17 15.74
CA LEU A 42 16.81 5.54 16.33
C LEU A 42 17.64 6.60 17.05
N VAL A 43 17.99 6.32 18.30
CA VAL A 43 18.94 7.10 19.10
C VAL A 43 20.09 6.17 19.44
N ASP A 44 21.30 6.54 19.02
CA ASP A 44 22.52 5.74 19.22
C ASP A 44 22.40 4.29 18.73
N GLY A 45 21.70 4.08 17.61
CA GLY A 45 21.48 2.77 17.00
C GLY A 45 20.40 1.91 17.66
N VAL A 46 19.69 2.43 18.66
CA VAL A 46 18.61 1.74 19.37
C VAL A 46 17.27 2.42 19.08
N PHE A 47 16.21 1.63 18.90
CA PHE A 47 14.85 2.17 18.76
C PHE A 47 14.43 2.88 20.04
N SER A 48 14.13 4.18 19.93
CA SER A 48 13.68 4.97 21.08
C SER A 48 12.23 4.69 21.49
N GLY A 49 11.46 4.05 20.61
CA GLY A 49 10.00 3.93 20.69
C GLY A 49 9.25 5.08 20.01
N GLY A 50 9.97 6.14 19.60
CA GLY A 50 9.45 7.24 18.81
C GLY A 50 9.40 6.96 17.30
N THR A 51 8.90 7.95 16.56
CA THR A 51 8.84 7.95 15.09
C THR A 51 9.32 9.29 14.55
N THR A 52 9.89 9.31 13.35
CA THR A 52 10.38 10.54 12.71
C THR A 52 9.53 10.94 11.49
N GLY A 53 9.45 12.25 11.25
CA GLY A 53 8.73 12.82 10.12
C GLY A 53 7.21 12.59 10.15
N VAL A 54 6.59 12.68 8.98
CA VAL A 54 5.14 12.46 8.84
C VAL A 54 4.83 10.97 8.93
N LEU A 55 3.90 10.61 9.82
CA LEU A 55 3.39 9.25 9.96
C LEU A 55 2.69 8.78 8.68
N ASN A 56 2.93 7.55 8.24
CA ASN A 56 2.34 7.01 7.02
C ASN A 56 0.94 6.40 7.27
N MET A 57 0.01 7.21 7.79
CA MET A 57 -1.32 6.76 8.17
C MET A 57 -2.37 7.83 7.86
N ARG A 58 -3.58 7.42 7.43
CA ARG A 58 -4.66 8.34 7.04
C ARG A 58 -4.20 9.35 5.99
N SER A 59 -4.49 10.63 6.15
CA SER A 59 -4.01 11.71 5.26
C SER A 59 -2.48 11.79 5.15
N GLY A 60 -1.76 11.28 6.15
CA GLY A 60 -0.31 11.14 6.12
C GLY A 60 0.16 10.23 4.96
N LYS A 61 -0.61 9.19 4.60
CA LYS A 61 -0.27 8.34 3.44
C LYS A 61 -0.28 9.13 2.12
N VAL A 62 -1.25 10.01 1.94
CA VAL A 62 -1.36 10.85 0.74
C VAL A 62 -0.19 11.85 0.68
N THR A 63 0.10 12.49 1.81
CA THR A 63 1.24 13.43 1.93
C THR A 63 2.55 12.73 1.57
N ARG A 64 2.82 11.58 2.20
CA ARG A 64 4.04 10.78 1.98
C ARG A 64 4.14 10.25 0.55
N LEU A 65 3.02 9.88 -0.08
CA LEU A 65 2.98 9.48 -1.49
C LEU A 65 3.38 10.63 -2.41
N HIS A 66 2.85 11.84 -2.16
CA HIS A 66 3.21 13.03 -2.94
C HIS A 66 4.69 13.40 -2.77
N ASP A 67 5.21 13.37 -1.53
CA ASP A 67 6.63 13.63 -1.27
C ASP A 67 7.54 12.62 -1.98
N TRP A 68 7.20 11.33 -1.90
CA TRP A 68 7.95 10.25 -2.53
C TRP A 68 7.98 10.37 -4.07
N LEU A 69 6.87 10.79 -4.69
CA LEU A 69 6.81 11.08 -6.13
C LEU A 69 7.59 12.35 -6.49
N ALA A 70 7.48 13.41 -5.67
CA ALA A 70 8.16 14.68 -5.90
C ALA A 70 9.68 14.53 -5.88
N GLN A 71 10.22 13.70 -4.99
CA GLN A 71 11.65 13.32 -4.96
C GLN A 71 12.13 12.67 -6.27
N ARG A 72 11.21 12.11 -7.07
CA ARG A 72 11.47 11.52 -8.39
C ARG A 72 11.10 12.45 -9.55
N GLY A 73 10.81 13.72 -9.26
CA GLY A 73 10.35 14.70 -10.26
C GLY A 73 8.99 14.36 -10.87
N ARG A 74 8.14 13.62 -10.15
CA ARG A 74 6.82 13.17 -10.60
C ARG A 74 5.70 13.70 -9.71
N ARG A 75 4.47 13.63 -10.21
CA ARG A 75 3.22 13.94 -9.48
C ARG A 75 2.20 12.83 -9.74
N LEU A 76 1.34 12.55 -8.76
CA LEU A 76 0.34 11.47 -8.85
C LEU A 76 -0.56 11.62 -10.08
N ALA A 77 -0.96 12.85 -10.41
CA ALA A 77 -1.78 13.17 -11.58
C ALA A 77 -1.15 12.82 -12.95
N GLN A 78 0.14 12.44 -12.99
CA GLN A 78 0.80 11.96 -14.21
C GLN A 78 0.62 10.46 -14.44
N PHE A 79 -0.02 9.75 -13.51
CA PHE A 79 -0.24 8.31 -13.56
C PHE A 79 -1.73 7.98 -13.67
N ASP A 80 -2.04 6.87 -14.32
CA ASP A 80 -3.32 6.18 -14.13
C ASP A 80 -3.16 5.22 -12.95
N SER A 81 -3.47 5.71 -11.75
CA SER A 81 -3.11 5.07 -10.48
C SER A 81 -4.20 4.13 -9.96
N THR A 82 -3.79 2.99 -9.39
CA THR A 82 -4.68 2.07 -8.66
C THR A 82 -4.23 1.93 -7.22
N ALA A 83 -5.13 2.10 -6.26
CA ALA A 83 -4.87 1.89 -4.84
C ALA A 83 -5.67 0.70 -4.29
N TYR A 84 -5.01 -0.11 -3.46
CA TYR A 84 -5.57 -1.29 -2.81
C TYR A 84 -5.52 -1.12 -1.29
N SER A 85 -6.64 -1.32 -0.59
CA SER A 85 -6.63 -1.35 0.88
C SER A 85 -7.84 -2.09 1.46
N ASP A 86 -7.67 -2.59 2.67
CA ASP A 86 -8.68 -3.27 3.50
C ASP A 86 -9.24 -2.38 4.62
N SER A 87 -8.61 -1.24 4.89
CA SER A 87 -8.91 -0.44 6.08
C SER A 87 -9.51 0.92 5.73
N ILE A 88 -10.55 1.31 6.46
CA ILE A 88 -11.10 2.68 6.42
C ILE A 88 -10.05 3.77 6.67
N ASN A 89 -8.95 3.44 7.36
CA ASN A 89 -7.84 4.37 7.59
C ASN A 89 -7.18 4.82 6.28
N ASP A 90 -7.31 4.06 5.20
CA ASP A 90 -6.73 4.39 3.89
C ASP A 90 -7.73 5.03 2.93
N LEU A 91 -8.92 5.39 3.41
CA LEU A 91 -9.92 6.10 2.60
C LEU A 91 -9.32 7.32 1.87
N PRO A 92 -8.50 8.19 2.50
CA PRO A 92 -7.87 9.31 1.78
C PRO A 92 -6.95 8.86 0.63
N LEU A 93 -6.26 7.74 0.79
CA LEU A 93 -5.39 7.19 -0.26
C LEU A 93 -6.22 6.60 -1.41
N LEU A 94 -7.29 5.88 -1.08
CA LEU A 94 -8.22 5.33 -2.08
C LEU A 94 -8.91 6.46 -2.87
N GLU A 95 -9.28 7.56 -2.21
CA GLU A 95 -9.87 8.75 -2.84
C GLU A 95 -8.89 9.51 -3.74
N ALA A 96 -7.60 9.46 -3.45
CA ALA A 96 -6.58 10.15 -4.23
C ALA A 96 -6.19 9.43 -5.54
N ALA A 97 -6.45 8.11 -5.63
CA ALA A 97 -6.13 7.31 -6.80
C ALA A 97 -7.22 7.36 -7.88
N ASN A 98 -6.87 7.06 -9.14
CA ASN A 98 -7.85 6.99 -10.23
C ASN A 98 -8.77 5.77 -10.08
N HIS A 99 -8.21 4.66 -9.60
CA HIS A 99 -8.93 3.41 -9.39
C HIS A 99 -8.77 2.95 -7.94
N ALA A 100 -9.85 3.03 -7.16
CA ALA A 100 -9.91 2.44 -5.83
C ALA A 100 -10.33 0.97 -5.90
N VAL A 101 -9.58 0.10 -5.23
CA VAL A 101 -9.90 -1.32 -5.05
C VAL A 101 -9.89 -1.66 -3.57
N VAL A 102 -11.03 -2.11 -3.08
CA VAL A 102 -11.21 -2.46 -1.68
C VAL A 102 -11.03 -3.96 -1.49
N VAL A 103 -10.10 -4.37 -0.63
CA VAL A 103 -9.69 -5.77 -0.44
C VAL A 103 -10.10 -6.22 0.97
N HIS A 104 -10.91 -7.26 1.15
CA HIS A 104 -11.29 -7.75 2.50
C HIS A 104 -11.76 -6.66 3.49
N ALA A 105 -12.55 -5.69 3.02
CA ALA A 105 -12.87 -4.48 3.80
C ALA A 105 -13.58 -4.73 5.13
N ASP A 106 -13.28 -3.86 6.10
CA ASP A 106 -14.17 -3.63 7.24
C ASP A 106 -15.55 -3.09 6.80
N ALA A 107 -16.56 -3.24 7.65
CA ALA A 107 -17.94 -2.89 7.31
C ALA A 107 -18.13 -1.42 6.89
N ARG A 108 -17.31 -0.50 7.41
CA ARG A 108 -17.40 0.93 7.06
C ARG A 108 -16.84 1.17 5.67
N LEU A 109 -15.68 0.62 5.37
CA LEU A 109 -15.07 0.75 4.04
C LEU A 109 -15.91 0.03 2.98
N ALA A 110 -16.49 -1.13 3.31
CA ALA A 110 -17.38 -1.86 2.41
C ALA A 110 -18.63 -1.05 2.02
N ALA A 111 -19.26 -0.36 2.98
CA ALA A 111 -20.40 0.51 2.72
C ALA A 111 -20.04 1.67 1.78
N ILE A 112 -18.87 2.28 1.97
CA ILE A 112 -18.36 3.34 1.08
C ILE A 112 -18.09 2.80 -0.32
N ALA A 113 -17.45 1.62 -0.42
CA ALA A 113 -17.16 0.98 -1.68
C ALA A 113 -18.45 0.73 -2.48
N ALA A 114 -19.49 0.20 -1.82
CA ALA A 114 -20.80 -0.03 -2.43
C ALA A 114 -21.46 1.27 -2.89
N ALA A 115 -21.45 2.31 -2.05
CA ALA A 115 -22.05 3.61 -2.38
C ALA A 115 -21.34 4.32 -3.56
N ARG A 116 -20.03 4.09 -3.74
CA ARG A 116 -19.21 4.71 -4.78
C ARG A 116 -18.98 3.84 -6.01
N GLY A 117 -19.51 2.62 -6.02
CA GLY A 117 -19.26 1.64 -7.09
C GLY A 117 -17.78 1.24 -7.22
N TRP A 118 -17.01 1.31 -6.14
CA TRP A 118 -15.61 0.89 -6.14
C TRP A 118 -15.51 -0.63 -6.25
N ARG A 119 -14.47 -1.10 -6.96
CA ARG A 119 -14.22 -2.54 -7.09
C ARG A 119 -13.89 -3.12 -5.72
N THR A 120 -14.52 -4.25 -5.41
CA THR A 120 -14.18 -5.06 -4.25
C THR A 120 -13.45 -6.33 -4.68
N MET A 121 -12.56 -6.82 -3.83
CA MET A 121 -11.75 -8.00 -4.09
C MET A 121 -11.60 -8.83 -2.81
N ASN A 122 -11.65 -10.14 -2.96
CA ASN A 122 -11.25 -11.09 -1.93
C ASN A 122 -10.04 -11.87 -2.44
N LEU A 123 -8.94 -11.85 -1.69
CA LEU A 123 -7.74 -12.62 -1.96
C LEU A 123 -7.80 -13.91 -1.14
N SER A 124 -8.47 -14.94 -1.67
CA SER A 124 -8.37 -16.29 -1.12
C SER A 124 -7.16 -17.00 -1.72
N GLY A 125 -6.34 -17.61 -0.86
CA GLY A 125 -5.17 -18.38 -1.27
C GLY A 125 -5.62 -19.65 -1.98
N THR A 126 -5.81 -19.60 -3.31
CA THR A 126 -5.80 -20.81 -4.13
C THR A 126 -4.44 -20.84 -4.81
N THR A 127 -3.52 -21.63 -4.28
CA THR A 127 -2.33 -22.04 -5.02
C THR A 127 -2.81 -22.94 -6.16
N PRO A 128 -2.64 -22.59 -7.44
CA PRO A 128 -2.87 -23.54 -8.51
C PRO A 128 -1.78 -24.61 -8.44
N GLY A 129 -2.15 -25.85 -8.15
CA GLY A 129 -1.34 -27.04 -8.43
C GLY A 129 -0.42 -27.54 -7.32
N ALA A 130 -0.99 -28.21 -6.31
CA ALA A 130 -0.31 -29.29 -5.60
C ALA A 130 -1.12 -30.59 -5.78
N THR A 131 -1.23 -31.05 -7.03
CA THR A 131 -1.62 -32.43 -7.34
C THR A 131 -0.43 -33.07 -8.01
N GLY A 132 0.45 -33.65 -7.18
CA GLY A 132 1.56 -34.48 -7.60
C GLY A 132 1.64 -35.66 -6.66
N THR A 133 0.85 -36.69 -6.93
CA THR A 133 1.08 -38.05 -6.43
C THR A 133 1.13 -38.95 -7.66
N PRO A 134 2.10 -39.85 -7.72
CA PRO A 134 1.73 -41.26 -7.78
C PRO A 134 2.12 -42.02 -6.51
#